data_AF-A0A660QG57-F1
#
_entry.id   AF-A0A660QG57-F1
#
_cell.length_a   1.000
_cell.length_b   1.000
_cell.length_c   1.000
_cell.angle_alpha   90.00
_cell.angle_beta   90.00
_cell.angle_gamma   90.00
#
_symmetry.space_group_name_H-M   'P 1'
#
loop_
_entity.id
_entity.type
_entity.pdbx_description
1 polymer ?
#
loop_
_entity_poly.entity_id
_entity_poly.type
_entity_poly.pdbx_seq_one_letter_code
_entity_poly.pdbx_strand_id
1 'polypeptide(L)'
;MTNQKSVFQSLKDVTPYLKRAQMRVAQFLQDNPHRLINMSIVQVSRETGTAPSTVVEFCKKMGFPGFKSLKIAVAQEMELMKSMKVDMNRVADISSDLATFVFANVQEA
;
A
#
# COMPACT_ATOMS: atom_id res chain seq x y z
N MET A 1 10.64 -2.09 19.77
CA MET A 1 9.58 -1.42 18.99
C MET A 1 9.93 -1.57 17.52
N THR A 2 9.45 -2.61 16.84
CA THR A 2 9.77 -2.82 15.42
C THR A 2 8.95 -1.85 14.58
N ASN A 3 9.61 -0.85 14.01
CA ASN A 3 9.04 0.05 13.01
C ASN A 3 8.66 -0.78 11.77
N GLN A 4 7.43 -1.29 11.74
CA GLN A 4 6.95 -2.11 10.63
C GLN A 4 6.64 -1.17 9.45
N LYS A 5 7.59 -1.04 8.53
CA LYS A 5 7.40 -0.29 7.29
C LYS A 5 6.28 -0.92 6.45
N SER A 6 5.44 -0.07 5.88
CA SER A 6 4.44 -0.40 4.86
C SER A 6 5.06 -1.20 3.70
N VAL A 7 4.30 -2.09 3.04
CA VAL A 7 4.72 -2.79 1.82
C VAL A 7 4.99 -1.79 0.72
N PHE A 8 4.15 -0.76 0.56
CA PHE A 8 4.36 0.28 -0.45
C PHE A 8 5.55 1.19 -0.12
N GLN A 9 5.84 1.44 1.17
CA GLN A 9 7.08 2.11 1.54
C GLN A 9 8.30 1.24 1.24
N SER A 10 8.25 -0.04 1.58
CA SER A 10 9.31 -1.00 1.29
C SER A 10 9.54 -1.13 -0.23
N LEU A 11 8.48 -1.06 -1.04
CA LEU A 11 8.54 -1.02 -2.49
C LEU A 11 9.38 0.16 -2.97
N LYS A 12 9.10 1.37 -2.48
CA LYS A 12 9.87 2.58 -2.83
C LYS A 12 11.33 2.44 -2.44
N ASP A 13 11.60 1.93 -1.24
CA ASP A 13 12.95 1.75 -0.72
C ASP A 13 13.78 0.77 -1.58
N VAL A 14 13.17 -0.30 -2.10
CA VAL A 14 13.91 -1.29 -2.91
C VAL A 14 13.97 -0.95 -4.40
N THR A 15 13.07 -0.10 -4.89
CA THR A 15 12.93 0.27 -6.32
C THR A 15 14.27 0.64 -6.98
N PRO A 16 15.16 1.46 -6.37
CA PRO A 16 16.45 1.80 -6.96
C PRO A 16 17.38 0.61 -7.21
N TYR A 17 17.14 -0.52 -6.54
CA TYR A 17 17.98 -1.72 -6.60
C TYR A 17 17.34 -2.86 -7.40
N LEU A 18 16.22 -2.61 -8.10
CA LEU A 18 15.54 -3.60 -8.91
C LEU A 18 16.09 -3.64 -10.33
N LYS A 19 16.26 -4.86 -10.87
CA LYS A 19 16.57 -5.06 -12.30
C LYS A 19 15.34 -4.71 -13.15
N ARG A 20 15.51 -4.41 -14.43
CA ARG A 20 14.40 -4.10 -15.37
C ARG A 20 13.23 -5.10 -15.30
N ALA A 21 13.51 -6.40 -15.18
CA ALA A 21 12.46 -7.41 -15.08
C ALA A 21 11.69 -7.32 -13.75
N GLN A 22 12.38 -7.07 -12.64
CA GLN A 22 11.77 -6.88 -11.32
C GLN A 22 11.00 -5.56 -11.23
N MET A 23 11.48 -4.50 -11.90
CA MET A 23 10.79 -3.21 -12.01
C MET A 23 9.40 -3.35 -12.62
N ARG A 24 9.22 -4.23 -13.61
CA ARG A 24 7.88 -4.51 -14.18
C ARG A 24 6.94 -5.15 -13.16
N VAL A 25 7.46 -6.02 -12.29
CA VAL A 25 6.69 -6.63 -11.20
C VAL A 25 6.33 -5.58 -10.15
N ALA A 26 7.28 -4.71 -9.80
CA ALA A 26 7.06 -3.59 -8.87
C ALA A 26 5.97 -2.63 -9.39
N GLN A 27 6.06 -2.24 -10.67
CA GLN A 27 5.07 -1.39 -11.31
C GLN A 27 3.69 -2.04 -11.30
N PHE A 28 3.60 -3.33 -11.64
CA PHE A 28 2.33 -4.06 -11.59
C PHE A 28 1.74 -4.11 -10.18
N LEU A 29 2.57 -4.30 -9.14
CA LEU A 29 2.12 -4.26 -7.75
C LEU A 29 1.59 -2.87 -7.36
N GLN A 30 2.26 -1.80 -7.79
CA GLN A 30 1.87 -0.42 -7.50
C GLN A 30 0.55 -0.05 -8.19
N ASP A 31 0.41 -0.41 -9.47
CA ASP A 31 -0.75 0.00 -10.28
C ASP A 31 -1.96 -0.92 -10.08
N ASN A 32 -1.74 -2.20 -9.73
CA ASN A 32 -2.77 -3.23 -9.72
C ASN A 32 -2.75 -4.12 -8.45
N PRO A 33 -2.71 -3.57 -7.22
CA PRO A 33 -2.54 -4.37 -6.01
C PRO A 33 -3.72 -5.34 -5.77
N HIS A 34 -4.96 -4.93 -6.08
CA HIS A 34 -6.14 -5.80 -6.01
C HIS A 34 -6.09 -6.98 -6.99
N ARG A 35 -5.53 -6.79 -8.19
CA ARG A 35 -5.38 -7.90 -9.15
C ARG A 35 -4.28 -8.84 -8.69
N LEU A 36 -3.15 -8.30 -8.22
CA LEU A 36 -2.01 -9.09 -7.76
C LEU A 36 -2.41 -10.09 -6.66
N ILE A 37 -3.18 -9.68 -5.65
CA ILE A 37 -3.58 -10.56 -4.54
C ILE A 37 -4.45 -11.75 -5.01
N ASN A 38 -5.20 -11.57 -6.09
CA ASN A 38 -6.11 -12.56 -6.67
C ASN A 38 -5.46 -13.44 -7.76
N MET A 39 -4.21 -13.19 -8.11
CA MET A 39 -3.50 -13.93 -9.15
C MET A 39 -2.54 -14.98 -8.57
N SER A 40 -2.24 -15.99 -9.39
CA SER A 40 -1.11 -16.89 -9.20
C SER A 40 0.19 -16.25 -9.68
N ILE A 41 1.33 -16.79 -9.23
CA ILE A 41 2.64 -16.31 -9.64
C ILE A 41 2.85 -16.42 -11.17
N VAL A 42 2.30 -17.46 -11.79
CA VAL A 42 2.37 -17.69 -13.24
C VAL A 42 1.54 -16.66 -14.00
N GLN A 43 0.39 -16.25 -13.47
CA GLN A 43 -0.40 -15.19 -14.10
C GLN A 43 0.30 -13.84 -13.97
N VAL A 44 0.87 -13.51 -12.81
CA VAL A 44 1.64 -12.27 -12.63
C VAL A 44 2.87 -12.25 -13.52
N SER A 45 3.57 -13.38 -13.65
CA SER A 45 4.72 -13.47 -14.55
C SER A 45 4.31 -13.23 -16.01
N ARG A 46 3.15 -13.74 -16.45
CA ARG A 46 2.60 -13.46 -17.79
C ARG A 46 2.24 -11.99 -17.98
N GLU A 47 1.45 -11.39 -17.07
CA GLU A 47 1.04 -9.98 -17.17
C GLU A 47 2.25 -9.03 -17.18
N THR A 48 3.28 -9.35 -16.40
CA THR A 48 4.49 -8.53 -16.32
C THR A 48 5.50 -8.85 -17.43
N GLY A 49 5.28 -9.90 -18.23
CA GLY A 49 6.22 -10.41 -19.23
C GLY A 49 7.55 -10.92 -18.64
N THR A 50 7.52 -11.48 -17.45
CA THR A 50 8.68 -11.99 -16.70
C THR A 50 8.61 -13.51 -16.49
N ALA A 51 9.72 -14.11 -16.05
CA ALA A 51 9.70 -15.50 -15.61
C ALA A 51 9.13 -15.62 -14.18
N PRO A 52 8.47 -16.73 -13.80
CA PRO A 52 8.04 -16.95 -12.41
C PRO A 52 9.17 -16.81 -11.39
N SER A 53 10.40 -17.21 -11.75
CA SER A 53 11.59 -17.03 -10.92
C SER A 53 11.93 -15.56 -10.66
N THR A 54 11.71 -14.67 -11.64
CA THR A 54 11.86 -13.21 -11.46
C THR A 54 10.90 -12.68 -10.40
N VAL A 55 9.64 -13.15 -10.39
CA VAL A 55 8.65 -12.76 -9.38
C VAL A 55 9.08 -13.25 -7.99
N VAL A 56 9.64 -14.47 -7.88
CA VAL A 56 10.20 -14.98 -6.61
C VAL A 56 11.38 -14.14 -6.14
N GLU A 57 12.32 -13.79 -7.02
CA GLU A 57 13.46 -12.93 -6.67
C GLU A 57 13.01 -11.53 -6.24
N PHE A 58 12.00 -10.96 -6.90
CA PHE A 58 11.38 -9.71 -6.50
C PHE A 58 10.80 -9.81 -5.07
N CYS A 59 10.07 -10.89 -4.75
CA CYS A 59 9.53 -11.11 -3.41
C CYS A 59 10.65 -11.14 -2.36
N LYS A 60 11.76 -11.84 -2.64
CA LYS A 60 12.93 -11.89 -1.75
C LYS A 60 13.57 -10.52 -1.57
N LYS A 61 13.68 -9.73 -2.65
CA LYS A 61 14.24 -8.37 -2.61
C LYS A 61 13.38 -7.42 -1.76
N MET A 62 12.07 -7.63 -1.77
CA MET A 62 11.09 -6.96 -0.90
C MET A 62 11.11 -7.46 0.56
N GLY A 63 11.94 -8.45 0.90
CA GLY A 63 12.03 -9.01 2.26
C GLY A 63 11.03 -10.13 2.57
N PHE A 64 10.35 -10.67 1.56
CA PHE A 64 9.37 -11.75 1.72
C PHE A 64 9.94 -13.11 1.30
N PRO A 65 9.63 -14.19 2.05
CA PRO A 65 10.12 -15.54 1.70
C PRO A 65 9.55 -16.07 0.38
N GLY A 66 8.41 -15.55 -0.09
CA GLY A 66 7.88 -15.88 -1.40
C GLY A 66 6.63 -15.09 -1.79
N PHE A 67 6.00 -15.50 -2.89
CA PHE A 67 4.85 -14.77 -3.46
C PHE A 67 3.63 -14.80 -2.55
N LYS A 68 3.34 -15.94 -1.89
CA LYS A 68 2.18 -16.05 -0.98
C LYS A 68 2.29 -15.08 0.20
N SER A 69 3.47 -14.93 0.80
CA SER A 69 3.67 -14.01 1.93
C SER A 69 3.57 -12.55 1.49
N LEU A 70 4.09 -12.21 0.30
CA LEU A 70 3.88 -10.88 -0.28
C LEU A 70 2.38 -10.59 -0.47
N LYS A 71 1.59 -11.53 -1.03
CA LYS A 71 0.15 -11.33 -1.23
C LYS A 71 -0.60 -11.07 0.07
N ILE A 72 -0.25 -11.80 1.14
CA ILE A 72 -0.87 -11.61 2.46
C ILE A 72 -0.56 -10.21 2.99
N ALA A 73 0.70 -9.78 2.92
CA ALA A 73 1.10 -8.46 3.39
C ALA A 73 0.40 -7.32 2.62
N VAL A 74 0.34 -7.44 1.29
CA VAL A 74 -0.39 -6.48 0.44
C VAL A 74 -1.88 -6.44 0.79
N ALA A 75 -2.52 -7.60 0.96
CA ALA A 75 -3.94 -7.67 1.31
C ALA A 75 -4.24 -7.04 2.67
N GLN A 76 -3.40 -7.31 3.69
CA GLN A 76 -3.53 -6.71 5.02
C GLN A 76 -3.39 -5.19 4.98
N GLU A 77 -2.41 -4.69 4.24
CA GLU A 77 -2.20 -3.25 4.12
C GLU A 77 -3.36 -2.56 3.38
N MET A 78 -3.89 -3.18 2.34
CA MET A 78 -5.06 -2.63 1.63
C MET A 78 -6.31 -2.58 2.52
N GLU A 79 -6.52 -3.59 3.36
CA GLU A 79 -7.62 -3.60 4.33
C GLU A 79 -7.43 -2.51 5.40
N LEU A 80 -6.19 -2.33 5.90
CA LEU A 80 -5.86 -1.26 6.82
C LEU A 80 -6.14 0.12 6.20
N MET A 81 -5.67 0.35 4.97
CA MET A 81 -5.95 1.61 4.24
C MET A 81 -7.45 1.86 4.03
N LYS A 82 -8.23 0.80 3.79
CA LYS A 82 -9.69 0.91 3.67
C LYS A 82 -10.35 1.30 4.98
N SER A 83 -9.90 0.72 6.10
CA SER A 83 -10.40 1.05 7.45
C SER A 83 -9.98 2.44 7.92
N MET A 84 -8.87 2.98 7.42
CA MET A 84 -8.37 4.32 7.70
C MET A 84 -9.00 5.42 6.82
N LYS A 85 -9.97 5.09 5.95
CA LYS A 85 -10.74 6.12 5.25
C LYS A 85 -11.42 6.99 6.30
N VAL A 86 -10.79 8.12 6.58
CA VAL A 86 -11.33 9.19 7.41
C VAL A 86 -12.70 9.52 6.84
N ASP A 87 -13.74 9.35 7.65
CA ASP A 87 -15.06 9.86 7.33
C ASP A 87 -14.94 11.38 7.15
N MET A 88 -14.79 11.85 5.91
CA MET A 88 -14.73 13.29 5.61
C MET A 88 -15.96 14.03 6.15
N ASN A 89 -17.10 13.34 6.24
CA ASN A 89 -18.31 13.87 6.87
C ASN A 89 -18.09 14.17 8.37
N ARG A 90 -17.38 13.30 9.11
CA ARG A 90 -17.05 13.57 10.51
C ARG A 90 -16.09 14.74 10.68
N VAL A 91 -15.15 14.91 9.75
CA VAL A 91 -14.23 16.06 9.78
C VAL A 91 -14.99 17.37 9.54
N ALA A 92 -15.97 17.36 8.63
CA ALA A 92 -16.84 18.50 8.38
C ALA A 92 -17.70 18.84 9.61
N ASP A 93 -18.32 17.85 10.25
CA ASP A 93 -19.14 18.05 11.46
C ASP A 93 -18.33 18.66 12.62
N ILE A 94 -17.11 18.17 12.85
CA ILE A 94 -16.21 18.73 13.88
C ILE A 94 -15.80 20.16 13.54
N SER A 95 -15.61 20.48 12.25
CA SER A 95 -15.22 21.83 11.82
C SER A 95 -16.33 22.85 12.05
N SER A 96 -17.60 22.48 11.85
CA SER A 96 -18.74 23.35 12.14
C SER A 96 -18.93 23.59 13.63
N ASP A 97 -18.70 22.58 14.46
CA ASP A 97 -18.77 22.71 15.93
C ASP A 97 -17.64 23.59 16.48
N LEU A 98 -16.42 23.44 15.94
CA LEU A 98 -15.29 24.28 16.33
C LEU A 98 -15.50 25.74 15.95
N ALA A 99 -16.02 26.01 14.74
CA ALA A 99 -16.39 27.35 14.32
C ALA A 99 -17.42 27.95 15.28
N THR A 100 -18.48 27.21 15.58
CA THR A 100 -19.54 27.64 16.51
C THR A 100 -18.98 27.93 17.90
N PHE A 101 -18.12 27.07 18.43
CA PHE A 101 -17.48 27.24 19.74
C PHE A 101 -16.53 28.45 19.76
N VAL A 102 -15.69 28.63 18.74
CA VAL A 102 -14.77 29.78 18.66
C VAL A 102 -15.57 31.07 18.55
N PHE A 103 -16.62 31.13 17.72
CA PHE A 103 -17.48 32.31 17.63
C PHE A 103 -18.22 32.61 18.93
N ALA A 104 -18.67 31.58 19.66
CA ALA A 104 -19.34 31.75 20.95
C ALA A 104 -18.41 32.32 22.04
N ASN A 105 -17.10 32.00 21.99
CA ASN A 105 -16.15 32.35 23.05
C ASN A 105 -15.22 33.53 22.70
N VAL A 106 -15.26 34.05 21.46
CA VAL A 106 -14.47 35.22 21.05
C VAL A 106 -15.23 36.55 21.25
N GLN A 107 -16.54 36.53 21.57
CA GLN A 107 -17.32 37.74 21.79
C GLN A 107 -17.25 38.35 23.22
N GLU A 108 -16.47 37.77 24.14
CA GLU A 108 -16.34 38.26 25.52
C GLU A 108 -14.96 38.89 25.86
N ALA A 109 -14.22 39.42 24.88
CA ALA A 109 -12.95 40.13 25.12
C ALA A 109 -13.01 41.60 24.71
#